data_AF-A0A563CJY9-F1
#
_entry.id   AF-A0A563CJY9-F1
#
_cell.length_a   1.000
_cell.length_b   1.000
_cell.length_c   1.000
_cell.angle_alpha   90.00
_cell.angle_beta   90.00
_cell.angle_gamma   90.00
#
_symmetry.space_group_name_H-M   'P 1'
#
loop_
_entity.id
_entity.type
_entity.pdbx_description
1 polymer ?
#
loop_
_entity_poly.entity_id
_entity_poly.type
_entity_poly.pdbx_seq_one_letter_code
_entity_poly.pdbx_strand_id
1 'polypeptide(L)'
;MTEIPKSSSQELPDGQKATGWDSLADYDNGDSDYTHHSPFGEVPAINGNDLLDSGVFFGDAIALTQKYTSTSSETPEEKQVLLNLGDVYVLVGKDSDPNKLKAAWARAMRGHYDQQITFTEDITDTVESYPLVTTTLDNIPKEILEAEAAEDEAKRRAGDEEIQQADAIINREKDYRKLKDKVWDVKLTFGEGDEKYTTNVYGDKQKQPEEIPFDSASEAKISMQRTYAILWAKLMQKHLNEGEGEKVADVAEESLNEMGIALSEKHENLFVTDICYELDAIYNWEHRAELKDWYNERLCEDIEPLPKEAR
;
A
#
# COMPACT_ATOMS: atom_id res chain seq x y z
N MET A 1 -51.90 0.80 -36.55
CA MET A 1 -50.84 1.58 -37.21
C MET A 1 -50.76 2.92 -36.48
N THR A 2 -49.74 3.15 -35.65
CA THR A 2 -48.44 3.84 -35.94
C THR A 2 -48.69 5.32 -36.28
N GLU A 3 -48.06 6.33 -35.67
CA GLU A 3 -46.66 6.42 -35.21
C GLU A 3 -46.49 7.21 -33.90
N ILE A 4 -45.58 6.71 -33.06
CA ILE A 4 -45.04 7.39 -31.87
C ILE A 4 -43.92 8.33 -32.37
N PRO A 5 -43.91 9.62 -32.02
CA PRO A 5 -42.77 10.47 -32.39
C PRO A 5 -41.55 10.02 -31.59
N LYS A 6 -40.45 9.81 -32.34
CA LYS A 6 -39.15 9.32 -31.89
C LYS A 6 -38.66 10.06 -30.64
N SER A 7 -38.23 9.27 -29.67
CA SER A 7 -37.28 9.64 -28.62
C SER A 7 -36.16 10.49 -29.19
N SER A 8 -36.08 11.76 -28.80
CA SER A 8 -34.83 12.51 -28.92
C SER A 8 -33.85 11.88 -27.94
N SER A 9 -32.87 11.15 -28.47
CA SER A 9 -31.66 10.83 -27.72
C SER A 9 -31.08 12.15 -27.22
N GLN A 10 -31.20 12.42 -25.92
CA GLN A 10 -30.28 13.32 -25.25
C GLN A 10 -28.94 12.61 -25.26
N GLU A 11 -28.11 12.99 -26.23
CA GLU A 11 -26.66 12.84 -26.13
C GLU A 11 -26.25 13.39 -24.76
N LEU A 12 -25.78 12.49 -23.89
CA LEU A 12 -24.99 12.88 -22.73
C LEU A 12 -23.74 13.57 -23.28
N PRO A 13 -23.31 14.70 -22.70
CA PRO A 13 -22.09 15.35 -23.14
C PRO A 13 -20.92 14.39 -22.92
N ASP A 14 -20.33 13.94 -24.03
CA ASP A 14 -18.99 13.36 -24.05
C ASP A 14 -18.04 14.31 -23.33
N GLY A 15 -17.43 13.84 -22.24
CA GLY A 15 -16.42 14.61 -21.51
C GLY A 15 -16.57 14.71 -19.99
N GLN A 16 -17.38 13.87 -19.33
CA GLN A 16 -17.18 13.64 -17.89
C GLN A 16 -16.04 12.65 -17.69
N LYS A 17 -14.83 13.17 -17.42
CA LYS A 17 -13.74 12.41 -16.80
C LYS A 17 -14.27 11.74 -15.53
N ALA A 18 -14.17 10.43 -15.48
CA ALA A 18 -14.69 9.61 -14.40
C ALA A 18 -13.85 9.78 -13.12
N THR A 19 -14.54 9.79 -11.99
CA THR A 19 -14.01 10.00 -10.63
C THR A 19 -13.46 8.71 -10.02
N GLY A 20 -12.40 8.15 -10.60
CA GLY A 20 -11.61 7.12 -9.91
C GLY A 20 -10.15 7.26 -10.27
N TRP A 21 -9.31 7.34 -9.24
CA TRP A 21 -7.86 7.55 -9.24
C TRP A 21 -7.37 8.86 -9.92
N ASP A 22 -7.95 9.26 -11.05
CA ASP A 22 -7.63 10.44 -11.86
C ASP A 22 -7.90 11.80 -11.20
N SER A 23 -8.53 11.85 -10.01
CA SER A 23 -8.79 13.13 -9.31
C SER A 23 -7.69 13.50 -8.28
N LEU A 24 -6.69 12.64 -8.07
CA LEU A 24 -5.55 12.93 -7.18
C LEU A 24 -4.27 13.28 -7.95
N ALA A 25 -4.23 13.06 -9.27
CA ALA A 25 -3.09 13.40 -10.12
C ALA A 25 -3.28 14.79 -10.75
N ASP A 26 -2.77 15.83 -10.08
CA ASP A 26 -2.49 17.13 -10.70
C ASP A 26 -1.41 17.86 -9.87
N TYR A 27 -0.24 17.25 -9.67
CA TYR A 27 0.95 18.00 -9.26
C TYR A 27 2.22 17.51 -9.96
N ASP A 28 3.00 18.51 -10.37
CA ASP A 28 4.18 18.48 -11.24
C ASP A 28 5.31 17.63 -10.64
N ASN A 29 5.75 16.65 -11.44
CA ASN A 29 6.68 15.60 -11.08
C ASN A 29 8.12 16.13 -11.07
N GLY A 30 8.71 16.23 -9.87
CA GLY A 30 10.16 16.17 -9.74
C GLY A 30 10.63 14.75 -10.01
N ASP A 31 11.39 14.56 -11.10
CA ASP A 31 12.15 13.33 -11.37
C ASP A 31 13.00 12.99 -10.14
N SER A 32 12.56 12.01 -9.35
CA SER A 32 13.42 11.32 -8.41
C SER A 32 13.96 10.09 -9.13
N ASP A 33 15.19 10.20 -9.60
CA ASP A 33 15.95 9.10 -10.21
C ASP A 33 15.82 7.82 -9.37
N TYR A 34 15.08 6.82 -9.89
CA TYR A 34 14.98 5.44 -9.36
C TYR A 34 16.29 4.65 -9.50
N THR A 35 17.43 5.34 -9.59
CA THR A 35 18.71 4.75 -9.96
C THR A 35 19.69 4.85 -8.80
N HIS A 36 19.36 4.20 -7.69
CA HIS A 36 20.40 3.86 -6.72
C HIS A 36 21.23 2.70 -7.27
N HIS A 37 22.54 2.90 -7.39
CA HIS A 37 23.48 1.84 -7.74
C HIS A 37 23.30 0.67 -6.78
N SER A 38 22.80 -0.42 -7.35
CA SER A 38 22.56 -1.68 -6.69
C SER A 38 23.89 -2.38 -6.40
N PRO A 39 24.10 -2.98 -5.21
CA PRO A 39 25.22 -3.90 -4.95
C PRO A 39 25.08 -5.25 -5.70
N PHE A 40 24.09 -5.37 -6.59
CA PHE A 40 23.56 -6.62 -7.13
C PHE A 40 23.90 -6.82 -8.63
N GLY A 41 25.06 -7.42 -8.94
CA GLY A 41 25.35 -8.21 -10.17
C GLY A 41 25.09 -7.63 -11.59
N GLU A 42 24.84 -8.54 -12.56
CA GLU A 42 24.60 -8.28 -14.01
C GLU A 42 23.12 -7.97 -14.36
N VAL A 43 22.19 -8.17 -13.42
CA VAL A 43 20.74 -8.00 -13.60
C VAL A 43 20.28 -6.75 -12.83
N PRO A 44 19.55 -5.81 -13.46
CA PRO A 44 19.02 -4.65 -12.75
C PRO A 44 18.17 -5.08 -11.56
N ALA A 45 18.34 -4.40 -10.43
CA ALA A 45 17.59 -4.65 -9.21
C ALA A 45 16.92 -3.37 -8.71
N ILE A 46 15.67 -3.50 -8.27
CA ILE A 46 14.86 -2.43 -7.71
C ILE A 46 14.60 -2.76 -6.25
N ASN A 47 14.98 -1.85 -5.34
CA ASN A 47 14.55 -1.93 -3.96
C ASN A 47 13.11 -1.41 -3.85
N GLY A 48 12.16 -2.33 -3.73
CA GLY A 48 10.73 -2.04 -3.58
C GLY A 48 10.27 -1.98 -2.12
N ASN A 49 11.14 -2.17 -1.11
CA ASN A 49 10.72 -2.10 0.29
C ASN A 49 10.09 -0.75 0.63
N ASP A 50 10.59 0.34 0.08
CA ASP A 50 10.02 1.68 0.22
C ASP A 50 8.59 1.80 -0.39
N LEU A 51 8.30 1.05 -1.47
CA LEU A 51 6.92 0.92 -1.98
C LEU A 51 6.04 0.16 -0.99
N LEU A 52 6.55 -0.93 -0.43
CA LEU A 52 5.84 -1.70 0.58
C LEU A 52 5.55 -0.87 1.84
N ASP A 53 6.52 -0.10 2.31
CA ASP A 53 6.39 0.77 3.49
C ASP A 53 5.38 1.89 3.25
N SER A 54 5.28 2.37 2.01
CA SER A 54 4.26 3.34 1.57
C SER A 54 2.89 2.71 1.31
N GLY A 55 2.73 1.40 1.56
CA GLY A 55 1.46 0.70 1.45
C GLY A 55 1.08 0.24 0.04
N VAL A 56 1.98 0.36 -0.95
CA VAL A 56 1.75 -0.08 -2.34
C VAL A 56 1.51 -1.58 -2.39
N PHE A 57 0.52 -2.01 -3.17
CA PHE A 57 0.18 -3.42 -3.29
C PHE A 57 1.18 -4.17 -4.17
N PHE A 58 1.31 -5.47 -3.91
CA PHE A 58 2.18 -6.36 -4.68
C PHE A 58 1.94 -6.26 -6.19
N GLY A 59 0.67 -6.29 -6.61
CA GLY A 59 0.31 -6.21 -8.03
C GLY A 59 0.80 -4.93 -8.71
N ASP A 60 0.67 -3.80 -8.02
CA ASP A 60 1.10 -2.49 -8.53
C ASP A 60 2.63 -2.39 -8.59
N ALA A 61 3.34 -2.93 -7.59
CA ALA A 61 4.80 -2.99 -7.59
C ALA A 61 5.34 -3.84 -8.76
N ILE A 62 4.67 -4.96 -9.08
CA ILE A 62 5.00 -5.77 -10.26
C ILE A 62 4.72 -5.01 -11.55
N ALA A 63 3.56 -4.37 -11.68
CA ALA A 63 3.20 -3.61 -12.88
C ALA A 63 4.18 -2.46 -13.15
N LEU A 64 4.58 -1.73 -12.10
CA LEU A 64 5.62 -0.69 -12.17
C LEU A 64 6.97 -1.27 -12.64
N THR A 65 7.38 -2.40 -12.07
CA THR A 65 8.63 -3.07 -12.45
C THR A 65 8.61 -3.53 -13.90
N GLN A 66 7.50 -4.10 -14.38
CA GLN A 66 7.31 -4.51 -15.77
C GLN A 66 7.34 -3.32 -16.74
N LYS A 67 6.75 -2.18 -16.33
CA LYS A 67 6.80 -0.94 -17.10
C LYS A 67 8.24 -0.45 -17.28
N TYR A 68 9.03 -0.42 -16.21
CA TYR A 68 10.46 -0.06 -16.26
C TYR A 68 11.26 -1.01 -17.16
N THR A 69 11.00 -2.32 -17.06
CA THR A 69 11.64 -3.34 -17.91
C THR A 69 11.32 -3.16 -19.40
N SER A 70 10.15 -2.58 -19.72
CA SER A 70 9.67 -2.40 -21.10
C SER A 70 10.20 -1.12 -21.77
N THR A 71 10.67 -0.13 -21.01
CA THR A 71 11.06 1.19 -21.53
C THR A 71 12.57 1.35 -21.78
N SER A 72 13.43 0.41 -21.38
CA SER A 72 14.86 0.47 -21.68
C SER A 72 15.15 0.20 -23.16
N SER A 73 15.63 1.21 -23.88
CA SER A 73 15.85 1.17 -25.33
C SER A 73 16.99 0.26 -25.82
N GLU A 74 17.73 -0.36 -24.90
CA GLU A 74 18.91 -1.21 -25.20
C GLU A 74 18.77 -2.67 -24.70
N THR A 75 17.61 -3.07 -24.17
CA THR A 75 17.48 -4.39 -23.55
C THR A 75 17.06 -5.48 -24.55
N PRO A 76 17.79 -6.61 -24.62
CA PRO A 76 17.31 -7.83 -25.29
C PRO A 76 15.98 -8.28 -24.68
N GLU A 77 15.15 -8.99 -25.48
CA GLU A 77 13.82 -9.52 -25.11
C GLU A 77 13.78 -10.41 -23.83
N GLU A 78 14.93 -10.68 -23.21
CA GLU A 78 15.13 -11.69 -22.16
C GLU A 78 15.51 -11.12 -20.77
N LYS A 79 15.70 -9.81 -20.59
CA LYS A 79 16.19 -9.29 -19.30
C LYS A 79 15.05 -9.13 -18.28
N GLN A 80 15.04 -10.03 -17.30
CA GLN A 80 14.27 -9.93 -16.05
C GLN A 80 14.89 -8.85 -15.14
N VAL A 81 14.08 -8.29 -14.24
CA VAL A 81 14.52 -7.36 -13.19
C VAL A 81 14.29 -8.02 -11.83
N LEU A 82 15.23 -7.84 -10.90
CA LEU A 82 15.09 -8.30 -9.52
C LEU A 82 14.35 -7.24 -8.69
N LEU A 83 13.13 -7.51 -8.28
CA LEU A 83 12.40 -6.68 -7.33
C LEU A 83 12.60 -7.21 -5.90
N ASN A 84 13.20 -6.42 -5.00
CA ASN A 84 13.19 -6.73 -3.57
C ASN A 84 11.90 -6.18 -2.94
N LEU A 85 11.08 -7.04 -2.34
CA LEU A 85 9.86 -6.64 -1.67
C LEU A 85 9.62 -7.49 -0.42
N GLY A 86 9.73 -6.87 0.76
CA GLY A 86 9.62 -7.55 2.05
C GLY A 86 10.77 -8.53 2.28
N ASP A 87 11.99 -8.15 1.86
CA ASP A 87 13.22 -8.97 1.94
C ASP A 87 13.14 -10.29 1.15
N VAL A 88 12.21 -10.36 0.20
CA VAL A 88 12.10 -11.42 -0.80
C VAL A 88 12.39 -10.84 -2.17
N TYR A 89 13.33 -11.45 -2.88
CA TYR A 89 13.65 -11.07 -4.25
C TYR A 89 12.77 -11.81 -5.24
N VAL A 90 12.19 -11.08 -6.19
CA VAL A 90 11.31 -11.62 -7.23
C VAL A 90 11.87 -11.30 -8.60
N LEU A 91 12.06 -12.32 -9.44
CA LEU A 91 12.41 -12.11 -10.85
C LEU A 91 11.16 -11.71 -11.64
N VAL A 92 11.15 -10.46 -12.10
CA VAL A 92 10.05 -9.87 -12.86
C VAL A 92 10.48 -9.71 -14.31
N GLY A 93 9.94 -10.53 -15.18
CA GLY A 93 9.99 -10.36 -16.63
C GLY A 93 8.75 -9.64 -17.18
N LYS A 94 8.87 -9.11 -18.40
CA LYS A 94 7.80 -8.40 -19.12
C LYS A 94 6.47 -9.18 -19.16
N ASP A 95 6.53 -10.48 -19.42
CA ASP A 95 5.35 -11.35 -19.58
C ASP A 95 5.04 -12.17 -18.32
N SER A 96 5.59 -11.78 -17.17
CA SER A 96 5.33 -12.50 -15.91
C SER A 96 3.89 -12.32 -15.47
N ASP A 97 3.26 -13.41 -15.04
CA ASP A 97 1.90 -13.38 -14.48
C ASP A 97 1.94 -12.88 -13.01
N PRO A 98 1.39 -11.69 -12.70
CA PRO A 98 1.45 -11.13 -11.35
C PRO A 98 0.77 -12.02 -10.31
N ASN A 99 -0.27 -12.78 -10.66
CA ASN A 99 -0.97 -13.66 -9.72
C ASN A 99 -0.10 -14.86 -9.34
N LYS A 100 0.61 -15.43 -10.32
CA LYS A 100 1.55 -16.53 -10.05
C LYS A 100 2.74 -16.05 -9.22
N LEU A 101 3.26 -14.87 -9.52
CA LEU A 101 4.33 -14.25 -8.72
C LEU A 101 3.86 -13.95 -7.30
N LYS A 102 2.64 -13.43 -7.11
CA LYS A 102 2.08 -13.13 -5.78
C LYS A 102 2.00 -14.39 -4.92
N ALA A 103 1.59 -15.51 -5.50
CA ALA A 103 1.50 -16.77 -4.76
C ALA A 103 2.87 -17.33 -4.37
N ALA A 104 3.86 -17.25 -5.27
CA ALA A 104 5.24 -17.68 -4.99
C ALA A 104 5.95 -16.75 -3.99
N TRP A 105 5.76 -15.43 -4.10
CA TRP A 105 6.23 -14.45 -3.12
C TRP A 105 5.60 -14.68 -1.74
N ALA A 106 4.28 -14.90 -1.68
CA ALA A 106 3.60 -15.20 -0.41
C ALA A 106 4.12 -16.51 0.25
N ARG A 107 4.52 -17.50 -0.56
CA ARG A 107 5.18 -18.72 -0.07
C ARG A 107 6.55 -18.39 0.53
N ALA A 108 7.37 -17.61 -0.19
CA ALA A 108 8.69 -17.18 0.26
C ALA A 108 8.67 -16.29 1.51
N MET A 109 7.72 -15.35 1.61
CA MET A 109 7.48 -14.51 2.80
C MET A 109 7.20 -15.33 4.06
N ARG A 110 6.64 -16.54 3.94
CA ARG A 110 6.39 -17.46 5.06
C ARG A 110 7.58 -18.38 5.37
N GLY A 111 8.70 -18.18 4.69
CA GLY A 111 9.93 -18.96 4.85
C GLY A 111 10.02 -20.19 3.94
N HIS A 112 9.06 -20.39 3.02
CA HIS A 112 9.06 -21.52 2.09
C HIS A 112 9.64 -21.08 0.74
N TYR A 113 10.90 -21.38 0.48
CA TYR A 113 11.55 -21.02 -0.78
C TYR A 113 12.58 -22.08 -1.20
N ASP A 114 12.76 -22.23 -2.51
CA ASP A 114 13.62 -23.28 -3.07
C ASP A 114 15.00 -22.73 -3.49
N GLN A 115 15.11 -21.41 -3.62
CA GLN A 115 16.30 -20.70 -4.04
C GLN A 115 16.55 -19.50 -3.13
N GLN A 116 17.82 -19.20 -2.95
CA GLN A 116 18.29 -17.99 -2.31
C GLN A 116 19.25 -17.27 -3.23
N ILE A 117 19.39 -15.98 -3.03
CA ILE A 117 20.43 -15.15 -3.62
C ILE A 117 21.31 -14.59 -2.51
N THR A 118 22.61 -14.53 -2.73
CA THR A 118 23.59 -14.09 -1.74
C THR A 118 24.29 -12.82 -2.20
N PHE A 119 24.47 -11.87 -1.28
CA PHE A 119 25.14 -10.61 -1.57
C PHE A 119 26.18 -10.28 -0.50
N THR A 120 27.24 -9.60 -0.92
CA THR A 120 28.20 -9.03 0.01
C THR A 120 27.85 -7.56 0.20
N GLU A 121 27.61 -7.13 1.43
CA GLU A 121 27.49 -5.71 1.73
C GLU A 121 28.86 -5.04 1.61
N ASP A 122 29.00 -4.11 0.67
CA ASP A 122 30.25 -3.37 0.37
C ASP A 122 30.84 -2.64 1.59
N ILE A 123 30.03 -2.37 2.62
CA ILE A 123 30.43 -1.61 3.81
C ILE A 123 30.96 -2.51 4.93
N THR A 124 30.43 -3.72 5.05
CA THR A 124 30.63 -4.58 6.23
C THR A 124 31.35 -5.89 5.90
N ASP A 125 31.60 -6.19 4.61
CA ASP A 125 32.07 -7.50 4.12
C ASP A 125 31.19 -8.68 4.59
N THR A 126 29.97 -8.38 5.04
CA THR A 126 29.02 -9.38 5.52
C THR A 126 28.31 -9.99 4.32
N VAL A 127 28.21 -11.32 4.31
CA VAL A 127 27.45 -12.05 3.29
C VAL A 127 26.06 -12.33 3.81
N GLU A 128 25.06 -11.75 3.17
CA GLU A 128 23.65 -11.95 3.49
C GLU A 128 22.97 -12.79 2.41
N SER A 129 21.94 -13.55 2.80
CA SER A 129 21.22 -14.46 1.92
C SER A 129 19.72 -14.19 2.02
N TYR A 130 19.09 -13.99 0.86
CA TYR A 130 17.68 -13.64 0.76
C TYR A 130 16.92 -14.66 -0.08
N PRO A 131 15.64 -14.96 0.23
CA PRO A 131 14.77 -15.78 -0.61
C PRO A 131 14.67 -15.23 -2.03
N LEU A 132 14.72 -16.13 -3.02
CA LEU A 132 14.60 -15.78 -4.43
C LEU A 132 13.42 -16.52 -5.08
N VAL A 133 12.50 -15.75 -5.64
CA VAL A 133 11.34 -16.21 -6.41
C VAL A 133 11.69 -16.19 -7.90
N THR A 134 12.01 -17.36 -8.44
CA THR A 134 12.32 -17.57 -9.87
C THR A 134 11.30 -18.42 -10.61
N THR A 135 10.43 -19.12 -9.87
CA THR A 135 9.47 -20.09 -10.42
C THR A 135 8.06 -19.84 -9.90
N THR A 136 7.08 -20.16 -10.74
CA THR A 136 5.68 -20.20 -10.34
C THR A 136 5.40 -21.50 -9.59
N LEU A 137 4.36 -21.52 -8.73
CA LEU A 137 4.01 -22.68 -7.89
C LEU A 137 3.72 -23.98 -8.68
N ASP A 138 3.58 -23.90 -10.00
CA ASP A 138 3.18 -24.99 -10.90
C ASP A 138 4.13 -26.21 -10.84
N ASN A 139 5.38 -26.02 -10.40
CA ASN A 139 6.39 -27.08 -10.33
C ASN A 139 6.52 -27.73 -8.95
N ILE A 140 5.75 -27.27 -7.94
CA ILE A 140 5.85 -27.78 -6.57
C ILE A 140 4.82 -28.91 -6.36
N PRO A 141 5.24 -30.10 -5.91
CA PRO A 141 4.33 -31.20 -5.57
C PRO A 141 3.25 -30.79 -4.58
N LYS A 142 2.03 -31.27 -4.79
CA LYS A 142 0.86 -30.97 -3.94
C LYS A 142 1.10 -31.37 -2.49
N GLU A 143 1.78 -32.48 -2.26
CA GLU A 143 2.10 -32.98 -0.93
C GLU A 143 3.03 -32.02 -0.16
N ILE A 144 3.93 -31.32 -0.87
CA ILE A 144 4.80 -30.30 -0.27
C ILE A 144 3.97 -29.09 0.12
N LEU A 145 3.13 -28.57 -0.79
CA LEU A 145 2.24 -27.43 -0.50
C LEU A 145 1.29 -27.70 0.67
N GLU A 146 0.79 -28.94 0.80
CA GLU A 146 -0.05 -29.34 1.93
C GLU A 146 0.73 -29.40 3.25
N ALA A 147 1.99 -29.84 3.22
CA ALA A 147 2.86 -29.86 4.40
C ALA A 147 3.23 -28.44 4.86
N GLU A 148 3.57 -27.56 3.92
CA GLU A 148 3.88 -26.14 4.18
C GLU A 148 2.67 -25.43 4.79
N ALA A 149 1.47 -25.65 4.24
CA ALA A 149 0.25 -25.07 4.79
C ALA A 149 -0.04 -25.56 6.23
N ALA A 150 0.29 -26.82 6.55
CA ALA A 150 0.15 -27.35 7.90
C ALA A 150 1.19 -26.76 8.87
N GLU A 151 2.42 -26.52 8.41
CA GLU A 151 3.46 -25.83 9.17
C GLU A 151 3.07 -24.38 9.46
N ASP A 152 2.63 -23.64 8.43
CA ASP A 152 2.16 -22.27 8.57
C ASP A 152 1.04 -22.17 9.60
N GLU A 153 0.07 -23.07 9.51
CA GLU A 153 -1.04 -23.11 10.45
C GLU A 153 -0.60 -23.48 11.87
N ALA A 154 0.45 -24.29 12.04
CA ALA A 154 1.04 -24.56 13.35
C ALA A 154 1.73 -23.30 13.92
N LYS A 155 2.50 -22.57 13.10
CA LYS A 155 3.14 -21.30 13.49
C LYS A 155 2.11 -20.25 13.90
N ARG A 156 1.03 -20.10 13.14
CA ARG A 156 -0.09 -19.21 13.50
C ARG A 156 -0.67 -19.53 14.87
N ARG A 157 -0.92 -20.82 15.16
CA ARG A 157 -1.44 -21.25 16.47
C ARG A 157 -0.45 -21.04 17.61
N ALA A 158 0.85 -21.10 17.31
CA ALA A 158 1.89 -20.82 18.28
C ALA A 158 2.07 -19.31 18.57
N GLY A 159 1.42 -18.43 17.79
CA GLY A 159 1.58 -16.99 17.91
C GLY A 159 2.92 -16.50 17.38
N ASP A 160 3.49 -17.20 16.39
CA ASP A 160 4.75 -16.83 15.75
C ASP A 160 4.66 -15.44 15.10
N GLU A 161 5.60 -14.55 15.43
CA GLU A 161 5.56 -13.15 14.99
C GLU A 161 5.91 -12.99 13.51
N GLU A 162 6.87 -13.79 13.00
CA GLU A 162 7.31 -13.74 11.61
C GLU A 162 6.17 -14.10 10.66
N ILE A 163 5.43 -15.17 10.94
CA ILE A 163 4.29 -15.55 10.10
C ILE A 163 3.14 -14.54 10.19
N GLN A 164 2.94 -13.90 11.35
CA GLN A 164 1.92 -12.85 11.50
C GLN A 164 2.27 -11.62 10.67
N GLN A 165 3.53 -11.18 10.70
CA GLN A 165 4.01 -10.08 9.87
C GLN A 165 3.90 -10.41 8.38
N ALA A 166 4.32 -11.61 7.98
CA ALA A 166 4.19 -12.07 6.61
C ALA A 166 2.72 -12.08 6.15
N ASP A 167 1.80 -12.64 6.96
CA ASP A 167 0.39 -12.67 6.63
C ASP A 167 -0.25 -11.26 6.60
N ALA A 168 0.18 -10.33 7.45
CA ALA A 168 -0.27 -8.95 7.41
C ALA A 168 0.13 -8.26 6.09
N ILE A 169 1.37 -8.43 5.66
CA ILE A 169 1.88 -7.91 4.38
C ILE A 169 1.14 -8.55 3.19
N ILE A 170 0.99 -9.87 3.18
CA ILE A 170 0.35 -10.61 2.08
C ILE A 170 -1.14 -10.27 1.95
N ASN A 171 -1.85 -10.11 3.07
CA ASN A 171 -3.29 -9.87 3.09
C ASN A 171 -3.66 -8.38 3.00
N ARG A 172 -2.69 -7.46 3.11
CA ARG A 172 -2.92 -6.01 3.13
C ARG A 172 -3.90 -5.51 2.07
N GLU A 173 -3.72 -5.92 0.81
CA GLU A 173 -4.63 -5.52 -0.28
C GLU A 173 -6.06 -6.02 -0.06
N LYS A 174 -6.21 -7.28 0.35
CA LYS A 174 -7.51 -7.90 0.59
C LYS A 174 -8.22 -7.22 1.76
N ASP A 175 -7.49 -6.94 2.83
CA ASP A 175 -8.03 -6.27 4.01
C ASP A 175 -8.39 -4.82 3.71
N TYR A 176 -7.54 -4.10 2.97
CA TYR A 176 -7.86 -2.78 2.44
C TYR A 176 -9.17 -2.79 1.66
N ARG A 177 -9.33 -3.68 0.67
CA ARG A 177 -10.55 -3.76 -0.16
C ARG A 177 -11.79 -4.06 0.70
N LYS A 178 -11.65 -4.96 1.69
CA LYS A 178 -12.72 -5.28 2.65
C LYS A 178 -13.11 -4.08 3.52
N LEU A 179 -12.15 -3.33 4.04
CA LEU A 179 -12.42 -2.14 4.85
C LEU A 179 -13.03 -1.02 4.01
N LYS A 180 -12.49 -0.77 2.81
CA LYS A 180 -13.05 0.17 1.82
C LYS A 180 -14.52 -0.13 1.57
N ASP A 181 -14.88 -1.41 1.40
CA ASP A 181 -16.26 -1.84 1.21
C ASP A 181 -17.17 -1.53 2.41
N LYS A 182 -16.66 -1.69 3.63
CA LYS A 182 -17.43 -1.41 4.87
C LYS A 182 -17.71 0.08 5.05
N VAL A 183 -16.75 0.93 4.72
CA VAL A 183 -16.86 2.38 4.96
C VAL A 183 -17.25 3.16 3.70
N TRP A 184 -17.69 2.45 2.66
CA TRP A 184 -18.01 3.04 1.36
C TRP A 184 -18.93 4.27 1.48
N ASP A 185 -20.03 4.09 2.21
CA ASP A 185 -21.10 5.08 2.35
C ASP A 185 -20.85 6.08 3.50
N VAL A 186 -19.74 5.96 4.22
CA VAL A 186 -19.39 6.87 5.32
C VAL A 186 -18.99 8.22 4.73
N LYS A 187 -19.68 9.27 5.17
CA LYS A 187 -19.45 10.62 4.67
C LYS A 187 -18.41 11.34 5.50
N LEU A 188 -17.37 11.84 4.84
CA LEU A 188 -16.43 12.81 5.41
C LEU A 188 -16.87 14.24 5.10
N THR A 189 -16.57 15.15 6.03
CA THR A 189 -16.66 16.60 5.81
C THR A 189 -15.26 17.17 5.69
N PHE A 190 -15.01 17.87 4.59
CA PHE A 190 -13.78 18.61 4.35
C PHE A 190 -14.08 20.11 4.41
N GLY A 191 -13.14 20.91 4.92
CA GLY A 191 -13.30 22.37 5.00
C GLY A 191 -13.39 23.03 3.62
N GLU A 192 -13.81 24.30 3.56
CA GLU A 192 -13.83 25.07 2.30
C GLU A 192 -12.42 25.16 1.69
N GLY A 193 -12.19 24.34 0.66
CA GLY A 193 -10.95 24.19 -0.06
C GLY A 193 -11.10 23.05 -1.07
N ASP A 194 -11.18 23.41 -2.36
CA ASP A 194 -11.43 22.56 -3.53
C ASP A 194 -12.73 21.75 -3.57
N GLU A 195 -13.76 22.33 -4.20
CA GLU A 195 -14.95 21.64 -4.73
C GLU A 195 -14.61 20.44 -5.64
N LYS A 196 -13.35 20.33 -6.10
CA LYS A 196 -12.81 19.23 -6.90
C LYS A 196 -12.93 17.86 -6.19
N TYR A 197 -12.95 17.84 -4.85
CA TYR A 197 -12.94 16.60 -4.06
C TYR A 197 -14.30 16.19 -3.48
N THR A 198 -15.43 16.37 -4.17
CA THR A 198 -16.68 15.73 -3.70
C THR A 198 -17.56 15.25 -4.86
N THR A 199 -18.12 14.04 -4.82
CA THR A 199 -19.19 13.64 -3.89
C THR A 199 -18.87 12.39 -3.03
N ASN A 200 -18.04 12.64 -2.01
CA ASN A 200 -17.62 11.78 -0.88
C ASN A 200 -16.71 10.56 -1.16
N VAL A 201 -15.67 10.87 -1.93
CA VAL A 201 -14.35 10.23 -2.06
C VAL A 201 -14.26 8.94 -2.87
N TYR A 202 -15.07 7.92 -2.60
CA TYR A 202 -15.01 6.67 -3.38
C TYR A 202 -15.94 6.64 -4.61
N GLY A 203 -16.82 7.63 -4.73
CA GLY A 203 -17.73 7.75 -5.88
C GLY A 203 -18.77 6.62 -5.97
N ASP A 204 -19.25 6.37 -7.19
CA ASP A 204 -20.27 5.35 -7.46
C ASP A 204 -19.67 3.94 -7.41
N LYS A 205 -20.13 3.12 -6.46
CA LYS A 205 -19.68 1.73 -6.28
C LYS A 205 -19.88 0.85 -7.50
N GLN A 206 -20.91 1.12 -8.31
CA GLN A 206 -21.25 0.32 -9.49
C GLN A 206 -20.51 0.77 -10.76
N LYS A 207 -19.83 1.92 -10.71
CA LYS A 207 -19.15 2.54 -11.86
C LYS A 207 -17.72 2.94 -11.52
N GLN A 208 -17.02 2.07 -10.81
CA GLN A 208 -15.59 2.26 -10.60
C GLN A 208 -14.86 2.09 -11.94
N PRO A 209 -13.94 3.00 -12.29
CA PRO A 209 -13.09 2.79 -13.46
C PRO A 209 -12.17 1.59 -13.23
N GLU A 210 -11.62 1.07 -14.31
CA GLU A 210 -10.54 0.09 -14.23
C GLU A 210 -9.33 0.72 -13.54
N GLU A 211 -8.67 -0.04 -12.65
CA GLU A 211 -7.45 0.40 -11.97
C GLU A 211 -6.32 0.49 -13.01
N ILE A 212 -5.81 1.70 -13.23
CA ILE A 212 -4.71 1.95 -14.17
C ILE A 212 -3.39 1.82 -13.40
N PRO A 213 -2.36 1.15 -13.97
CA PRO A 213 -1.04 1.09 -13.35
C PRO A 213 -0.45 2.49 -13.13
N PHE A 214 0.25 2.69 -12.02
CA PHE A 214 0.97 3.94 -11.74
C PHE A 214 2.04 4.24 -12.79
N ASP A 215 2.26 5.51 -13.07
CA ASP A 215 3.27 5.91 -14.04
C ASP A 215 4.68 5.90 -13.47
N SER A 216 4.81 6.19 -12.17
CA SER A 216 6.06 6.16 -11.44
C SER A 216 5.86 5.62 -10.02
N ALA A 217 6.94 5.18 -9.40
CA ALA A 217 6.88 4.71 -8.02
C ALA A 217 6.67 5.88 -7.03
N SER A 218 7.06 7.12 -7.37
CA SER A 218 6.76 8.31 -6.53
C SER A 218 5.28 8.65 -6.54
N GLU A 219 4.63 8.56 -7.71
CA GLU A 219 3.19 8.68 -7.84
C GLU A 219 2.46 7.57 -7.07
N ALA A 220 2.95 6.32 -7.14
CA ALA A 220 2.37 5.20 -6.43
C ALA A 220 2.36 5.44 -4.92
N LYS A 221 3.47 5.89 -4.34
CA LYS A 221 3.56 6.18 -2.90
C LYS A 221 2.56 7.24 -2.47
N ILE A 222 2.56 8.39 -3.16
CA ILE A 222 1.66 9.51 -2.84
C ILE A 222 0.19 9.06 -2.97
N SER A 223 -0.15 8.37 -4.05
CA SER A 223 -1.51 7.88 -4.30
C SER A 223 -1.95 6.88 -3.24
N MET A 224 -1.06 6.00 -2.79
CA MET A 224 -1.36 5.03 -1.74
C MET A 224 -1.47 5.70 -0.37
N GLN A 225 -0.58 6.63 -0.01
CA GLN A 225 -0.72 7.44 1.21
C GLN A 225 -2.09 8.11 1.29
N ARG A 226 -2.51 8.80 0.22
CA ARG A 226 -3.85 9.41 0.13
C ARG A 226 -4.97 8.39 0.28
N THR A 227 -4.82 7.24 -0.33
CA THR A 227 -5.78 6.14 -0.26
C THR A 227 -5.97 5.62 1.16
N TYR A 228 -4.88 5.42 1.89
CA TYR A 228 -4.92 5.00 3.29
C TYR A 228 -5.41 6.13 4.20
N ALA A 229 -5.04 7.38 3.95
CA ALA A 229 -5.53 8.55 4.67
C ALA A 229 -7.07 8.63 4.61
N ILE A 230 -7.64 8.50 3.42
CA ILE A 230 -9.10 8.48 3.21
C ILE A 230 -9.74 7.30 3.95
N LEU A 231 -9.16 6.11 3.83
CA LEU A 231 -9.70 4.91 4.48
C LEU A 231 -9.74 5.11 6.00
N TRP A 232 -8.64 5.62 6.57
CA TRP A 232 -8.53 5.87 8.00
C TRP A 232 -9.52 6.92 8.49
N ALA A 233 -9.63 8.06 7.79
CA ALA A 233 -10.63 9.08 8.12
C ALA A 233 -12.06 8.53 8.07
N LYS A 234 -12.39 7.68 7.07
CA LYS A 234 -13.71 7.05 6.99
C LYS A 234 -13.94 6.03 8.10
N LEU A 235 -12.92 5.29 8.55
CA LEU A 235 -13.03 4.39 9.69
C LEU A 235 -13.26 5.17 10.99
N MET A 236 -12.46 6.21 11.26
CA MET A 236 -12.67 7.10 12.40
C MET A 236 -14.07 7.70 12.38
N GLN A 237 -14.50 8.25 11.24
CA GLN A 237 -15.82 8.84 11.10
C GLN A 237 -16.95 7.83 11.32
N LYS A 238 -16.76 6.57 10.91
CA LYS A 238 -17.73 5.51 11.16
C LYS A 238 -17.93 5.31 12.66
N HIS A 239 -16.83 5.20 13.42
CA HIS A 239 -16.89 5.07 14.88
C HIS A 239 -17.52 6.29 15.53
N LEU A 240 -17.09 7.51 15.17
CA LEU A 240 -17.70 8.75 15.67
C LEU A 240 -19.21 8.87 15.40
N ASN A 241 -19.69 8.29 14.29
CA ASN A 241 -21.12 8.28 13.97
C ASN A 241 -21.90 7.21 14.77
N GLU A 242 -21.25 6.11 15.15
CA GLU A 242 -21.83 4.98 15.87
C GLU A 242 -21.76 5.17 17.40
N GLY A 243 -20.71 5.84 17.88
CA GLY A 243 -20.41 6.11 19.28
C GLY A 243 -21.09 7.37 19.81
N GLU A 244 -21.82 7.25 20.92
CA GLU A 244 -22.41 8.41 21.59
C GLU A 244 -21.34 9.16 22.40
N GLY A 245 -20.81 10.24 21.85
CA GLY A 245 -19.85 11.12 22.53
C GLY A 245 -18.38 10.70 22.43
N GLU A 246 -18.05 9.77 21.53
CA GLU A 246 -16.67 9.44 21.16
C GLU A 246 -15.98 10.63 20.49
N LYS A 247 -14.69 10.77 20.75
CA LYS A 247 -13.80 11.77 20.14
C LYS A 247 -12.77 11.07 19.27
N VAL A 248 -12.10 11.85 18.41
CA VAL A 248 -11.02 11.35 17.55
C VAL A 248 -9.96 10.60 18.35
N ALA A 249 -9.58 11.12 19.52
CA ALA A 249 -8.59 10.48 20.39
C ALA A 249 -9.01 9.09 20.89
N ASP A 250 -10.32 8.82 21.00
CA ASP A 250 -10.83 7.52 21.45
C ASP A 250 -10.79 6.47 20.32
N VAL A 251 -10.86 6.90 19.05
CA VAL A 251 -11.07 6.00 17.89
C VAL A 251 -9.89 5.95 16.92
N ALA A 252 -8.93 6.86 17.03
CA ALA A 252 -7.81 6.98 16.08
C ALA A 252 -6.91 5.74 16.07
N GLU A 253 -6.51 5.24 17.25
CA GLU A 253 -5.67 4.05 17.34
C GLU A 253 -6.45 2.76 17.02
N GLU A 254 -7.72 2.65 17.44
CA GLU A 254 -8.58 1.51 17.10
C GLU A 254 -8.76 1.37 15.59
N SER A 255 -9.01 2.48 14.89
CA SER A 255 -9.17 2.47 13.44
C SER A 255 -7.86 2.20 12.67
N LEU A 256 -6.69 2.58 13.20
CA LEU A 256 -5.39 2.13 12.65
C LEU A 256 -5.19 0.62 12.83
N ASN A 257 -5.54 0.09 14.00
CA ASN A 257 -5.46 -1.34 14.26
C ASN A 257 -6.40 -2.13 13.33
N GLU A 258 -7.57 -1.60 12.98
CA GLU A 258 -8.44 -2.19 11.97
C GLU A 258 -7.80 -2.28 10.59
N MET A 259 -6.95 -1.32 10.23
CA MET A 259 -6.16 -1.30 8.99
C MET A 259 -4.92 -2.21 9.06
N GLY A 260 -4.69 -2.88 10.19
CA GLY A 260 -3.51 -3.70 10.43
C GLY A 260 -2.26 -2.87 10.74
N ILE A 261 -2.42 -1.60 11.14
CA ILE A 261 -1.33 -0.70 11.51
C ILE A 261 -1.27 -0.64 13.03
N ALA A 262 -0.37 -1.44 13.60
CA ALA A 262 -0.10 -1.41 15.04
C ALA A 262 0.95 -0.34 15.34
N LEU A 263 0.68 0.51 16.33
CA LEU A 263 1.65 1.48 16.83
C LEU A 263 2.36 0.87 18.04
N SER A 264 3.46 0.14 17.81
CA SER A 264 4.14 -0.65 18.84
C SER A 264 4.98 0.19 19.82
N GLU A 265 5.34 1.43 19.46
CA GLU A 265 6.18 2.30 20.28
C GLU A 265 5.69 3.76 20.25
N LYS A 266 6.17 4.58 21.20
CA LYS A 266 6.00 6.06 21.20
C LYS A 266 6.93 6.76 20.20
N HIS A 267 7.40 6.02 19.20
CA HIS A 267 8.21 6.55 18.13
C HIS A 267 7.33 6.97 16.97
N GLU A 268 7.85 7.95 16.22
CA GLU A 268 7.21 8.42 15.01
C GLU A 268 7.08 7.27 14.01
N ASN A 269 5.84 6.97 13.61
CA ASN A 269 5.58 6.08 12.51
C ASN A 269 5.42 6.96 11.26
N LEU A 270 6.45 6.96 10.40
CA LEU A 270 6.49 7.83 9.22
C LEU A 270 5.25 7.68 8.32
N PHE A 271 4.79 6.45 8.12
CA PHE A 271 3.58 6.20 7.34
C PHE A 271 2.34 6.86 7.98
N VAL A 272 2.21 6.80 9.31
CA VAL A 272 1.13 7.48 10.04
C VAL A 272 1.29 9.00 10.04
N THR A 273 2.53 9.52 10.13
CA THR A 273 2.83 10.95 9.94
C THR A 273 2.34 11.42 8.57
N ASP A 274 2.66 10.69 7.51
CA ASP A 274 2.32 11.06 6.13
C ASP A 274 0.80 11.10 5.91
N ILE A 275 0.07 10.08 6.36
CA ILE A 275 -1.39 10.07 6.22
C ILE A 275 -2.07 11.12 7.12
N CYS A 276 -1.50 11.46 8.28
CA CYS A 276 -1.96 12.60 9.08
C CYS A 276 -1.78 13.92 8.32
N TYR A 277 -0.62 14.11 7.68
CA TYR A 277 -0.33 15.29 6.88
C TYR A 277 -1.31 15.44 5.71
N GLU A 278 -1.63 14.35 4.99
CA GLU A 278 -2.63 14.36 3.92
C GLU A 278 -4.01 14.82 4.45
N LEU A 279 -4.44 14.32 5.62
CA LEU A 279 -5.73 14.71 6.21
C LEU A 279 -5.78 16.17 6.70
N ASP A 280 -4.66 16.70 7.19
CA ASP A 280 -4.53 18.09 7.65
C ASP A 280 -4.38 19.05 6.45
N ALA A 281 -3.28 18.93 5.70
CA ALA A 281 -2.83 19.93 4.75
C ALA A 281 -3.52 19.83 3.38
N ILE A 282 -3.89 18.62 2.94
CA ILE A 282 -4.43 18.39 1.60
C ILE A 282 -5.95 18.33 1.64
N TYR A 283 -6.51 17.46 2.48
CA TYR A 283 -7.96 17.28 2.56
C TYR A 283 -8.66 18.25 3.49
N ASN A 284 -7.93 18.92 4.40
CA ASN A 284 -8.51 19.85 5.35
C ASN A 284 -9.72 19.22 6.09
N TRP A 285 -9.54 17.99 6.59
CA TRP A 285 -10.60 17.24 7.26
C TRP A 285 -11.10 18.00 8.49
N GLU A 286 -12.41 17.89 8.78
CA GLU A 286 -13.04 18.65 9.87
C GLU A 286 -12.38 18.38 11.23
N HIS A 287 -11.92 17.15 11.43
CA HIS A 287 -11.28 16.66 12.64
C HIS A 287 -9.74 16.84 12.66
N ARG A 288 -9.14 17.58 11.71
CA ARG A 288 -7.68 17.71 11.59
C ARG A 288 -6.98 18.22 12.85
N ALA A 289 -7.62 19.15 13.59
CA ALA A 289 -7.04 19.71 14.81
C ALA A 289 -6.99 18.64 15.92
N GLU A 290 -8.09 17.90 16.10
CA GLU A 290 -8.19 16.83 17.10
C GLU A 290 -7.25 15.67 16.75
N LEU A 291 -7.12 15.32 15.47
CA LEU A 291 -6.18 14.30 15.00
C LEU A 291 -4.72 14.70 15.25
N LYS A 292 -4.39 15.97 14.98
CA LYS A 292 -3.05 16.53 15.23
C LYS A 292 -2.72 16.57 16.71
N ASP A 293 -3.67 16.97 17.55
CA ASP A 293 -3.50 16.97 19.00
C ASP A 293 -3.27 15.55 19.52
N TRP A 294 -4.09 14.58 19.09
CA TRP A 294 -3.89 13.17 19.43
C TRP A 294 -2.51 12.65 19.01
N TYR A 295 -2.07 12.94 17.78
CA TYR A 295 -0.77 12.47 17.29
C TYR A 295 0.40 13.10 18.06
N ASN A 296 0.32 14.41 18.35
CA ASN A 296 1.34 15.11 19.12
C ASN A 296 1.40 14.64 20.58
N GLU A 297 0.25 14.44 21.23
CA GLU A 297 0.17 13.91 22.59
C GLU A 297 0.86 12.55 22.66
N ARG A 298 0.57 11.66 21.70
CA ARG A 298 1.22 10.35 21.60
C ARG A 298 2.75 10.44 21.54
N LEU A 299 3.29 11.40 20.79
CA LEU A 299 4.73 11.61 20.65
C LEU A 299 5.37 12.32 21.86
N CYS A 300 4.60 13.09 22.63
CA CYS A 300 5.11 13.96 23.71
C CYS A 300 5.13 13.31 25.09
N GLU A 301 4.50 12.14 25.30
CA GLU A 301 4.32 11.56 26.63
C GLU A 301 5.61 11.15 27.38
N ASP A 302 6.81 11.24 26.78
CA ASP A 302 8.10 10.85 27.40
C ASP A 302 9.17 11.96 27.41
N ILE A 303 8.85 13.17 27.82
CA ILE A 303 9.89 14.07 28.40
C ILE A 303 9.80 13.97 29.92
N GLU A 304 10.44 12.97 30.51
CA GLU A 304 10.77 13.03 31.93
C GLU A 304 11.55 14.34 32.18
N PRO A 305 11.12 15.20 33.12
CA PRO A 305 11.93 16.36 33.47
C PRO A 305 13.26 15.85 34.02
N LEU A 306 14.37 16.34 33.44
CA LEU A 306 15.72 16.02 33.90
C LEU A 306 15.79 16.03 35.44
N PRO A 307 16.37 14.99 36.07
CA PRO A 307 16.45 14.90 37.51
C PRO A 307 17.10 16.17 38.07
N LYS A 308 16.55 16.66 39.19
CA LYS A 308 16.92 17.95 39.83
C LYS A 308 18.41 18.11 40.14
N GLU A 309 19.19 17.04 40.04
CA GLU A 309 20.64 16.99 40.27
C GLU A 309 21.45 17.55 39.08
N ALA A 310 20.81 17.86 37.95
CA ALA A 310 21.41 18.54 36.80
C ALA A 310 21.04 20.04 36.68
N ARG A 311 20.48 20.66 37.74
CA ARG A 311 20.21 22.11 37.80
C ARG A 311 21.06 22.83 38.84
#